data_AF-A0A2D4GXF9-F1
#
_entry.id   AF-A0A2D4GXF9-F1
#
_cell.length_a   1.000
_cell.length_b   1.000
_cell.length_c   1.000
_cell.angle_alpha   90.00
_cell.angle_beta   90.00
_cell.angle_gamma   90.00
#
_symmetry.space_group_name_H-M   'P 1'
#
loop_
_entity.id
_entity.type
_entity.pdbx_description
1 polymer ?
#
loop_
_entity_poly.entity_id
_entity_poly.type
_entity_poly.pdbx_seq_one_letter_code
_entity_poly.pdbx_strand_id
1 'polypeptide(L)'
;MFSALWLTSWIYLIHFSFSCCEESIVSFFPKGEPGTVSCLPGSQSNHVVTWYRKDIEMPITTDNSSRVYQQANLLWFYPAKLEDSGMYRCIYNSTRVNKSLIVFENSIGLCFNKGMVFEQKILLEYNGKLTCPDLQNFRNDENAPFALQWYKVSPFP
;
A
#
# COMPACT_ATOMS: atom_id res chain seq x y z
N MET A 1 -52.44 1.98 14.96
CA MET A 1 -51.63 3.16 14.62
C MET A 1 -50.20 2.87 15.05
N PHE A 2 -49.37 2.32 14.16
CA PHE A 2 -47.99 1.97 14.49
C PHE A 2 -47.16 3.26 14.52
N SER A 3 -46.54 3.53 15.66
CA SER A 3 -45.83 4.77 15.96
C SER A 3 -44.67 5.02 14.99
N ALA A 4 -44.67 6.18 14.33
CA ALA A 4 -43.63 6.64 13.40
C ALA A 4 -42.22 6.73 14.03
N LEU A 5 -42.12 6.61 15.35
CA LEU A 5 -40.86 6.66 16.12
C LEU A 5 -40.02 5.39 16.01
N TRP A 6 -40.61 4.25 15.61
CA TRP A 6 -39.86 3.00 15.45
C TRP A 6 -39.08 2.93 14.13
N LEU A 7 -39.56 3.64 13.10
CA LEU A 7 -38.91 3.65 11.78
C LEU A 7 -37.69 4.57 11.74
N THR A 8 -37.72 5.70 12.45
CA THR A 8 -36.60 6.67 12.49
C THR A 8 -35.39 6.14 13.26
N SER A 9 -35.63 5.35 14.31
CA SER A 9 -34.57 4.67 15.07
C SER A 9 -33.86 3.61 14.22
N TRP A 10 -34.61 2.85 13.41
CA TRP A 10 -34.02 1.89 12.46
C TRP A 10 -33.24 2.59 11.35
N ILE A 11 -33.74 3.71 10.82
CA ILE A 11 -33.01 4.50 9.82
C ILE A 11 -31.73 5.10 10.42
N TYR A 12 -31.74 5.54 11.68
CA TYR A 12 -30.53 6.02 12.36
C TYR A 12 -29.49 4.90 12.55
N LEU A 13 -29.92 3.70 12.93
CA LEU A 13 -29.03 2.54 13.07
C LEU A 13 -28.47 2.06 11.72
N ILE A 14 -29.26 2.15 10.65
CA ILE A 14 -28.80 1.88 9.27
C ILE A 14 -27.81 2.97 8.82
N HIS A 15 -28.07 4.25 9.11
CA HIS A 15 -27.17 5.34 8.73
C HIS A 15 -25.85 5.33 9.53
N PHE A 16 -25.88 4.89 10.80
CA PHE A 16 -24.68 4.74 11.64
C PHE A 16 -23.80 3.55 11.20
N SER A 17 -24.39 2.52 10.59
CA SER A 17 -23.67 1.33 10.12
C SER A 17 -23.01 1.52 8.73
N PHE A 18 -23.43 2.52 7.94
CA PHE A 18 -22.80 2.83 6.65
C PHE A 18 -21.48 3.64 6.74
N SER A 19 -21.06 4.08 7.93
CA SER A 19 -19.88 4.95 8.08
C SER A 19 -18.55 4.24 8.41
N CYS A 20 -18.49 2.91 8.50
CA CYS A 20 -17.37 2.26 9.19
C CYS A 20 -16.25 1.65 8.32
N CYS A 21 -16.38 1.57 7.00
CA CYS A 21 -15.29 1.03 6.17
C CYS A 21 -15.03 1.94 4.97
N GLU A 22 -14.27 3.01 5.19
CA GLU A 22 -13.44 3.49 4.10
C GLU A 22 -12.34 2.44 3.94
N GLU A 23 -12.49 1.56 2.95
CA GLU A 23 -11.55 0.49 2.64
C GLU A 23 -10.21 1.12 2.22
N SER A 24 -9.35 1.39 3.20
CA SER A 24 -8.03 1.95 2.95
C SER A 24 -7.16 0.83 2.38
N ILE A 25 -6.71 0.97 1.14
CA ILE A 25 -5.70 0.07 0.58
C ILE A 25 -4.45 0.17 1.45
N VAL A 26 -3.99 -0.98 1.96
CA VAL A 26 -2.83 -1.08 2.85
C VAL A 26 -1.61 -1.50 2.05
N SER A 27 -0.54 -0.72 2.13
CA SER A 27 0.77 -1.06 1.59
C SER A 27 1.72 -1.45 2.72
N PHE A 28 2.53 -2.48 2.48
CA PHE A 28 3.46 -3.03 3.46
C PHE A 28 4.88 -2.95 2.93
N PHE A 29 5.78 -2.28 3.64
CA PHE A 29 7.20 -2.19 3.26
C PHE A 29 8.11 -2.71 4.37
N PRO A 30 9.16 -3.47 4.05
CA PRO A 30 10.22 -3.74 5.01
C PRO A 30 10.98 -2.44 5.35
N LYS A 31 11.37 -2.28 6.61
CA LYS A 31 12.24 -1.20 7.04
C LYS A 31 13.57 -1.25 6.28
N GLY A 32 14.02 -0.09 5.78
CA GLY A 32 15.28 0.05 5.08
C GLY A 32 15.22 -0.24 3.58
N GLU A 33 14.10 -0.76 3.09
CA GLU A 33 13.88 -1.04 1.67
C GLU A 33 13.18 0.13 0.98
N PRO A 34 13.34 0.28 -0.36
CA PRO A 34 12.58 1.25 -1.12
C PRO A 34 11.13 0.81 -1.29
N GLY A 35 10.20 1.77 -1.34
CA GLY A 35 8.78 1.48 -1.44
C GLY A 35 8.02 2.53 -2.26
N THR A 36 6.94 2.10 -2.92
CA THR A 36 6.06 2.98 -3.70
C THR A 36 4.60 2.72 -3.39
N VAL A 37 3.83 3.79 -3.13
CA VAL A 37 2.37 3.70 -2.96
C VAL A 37 1.69 4.37 -4.16
N SER A 38 0.80 3.66 -4.84
CA SER A 38 0.00 4.23 -5.93
C SER A 38 -1.34 4.75 -5.42
N CYS A 39 -1.70 5.96 -5.85
CA CYS A 39 -3.01 6.54 -5.54
C CYS A 39 -4.13 5.78 -6.28
N LEU A 40 -3.91 5.56 -7.58
CA LEU A 40 -4.89 5.03 -8.53
C LEU A 40 -4.50 3.60 -8.97
N PRO A 41 -5.47 2.69 -9.15
CA PRO A 41 -5.21 1.39 -9.76
C PRO A 41 -4.85 1.57 -11.25
N GLY A 42 -3.75 0.95 -11.69
CA GLY A 42 -3.27 1.00 -13.08
C GLY A 42 -2.07 1.93 -13.34
N SER A 43 -1.34 1.65 -14.41
CA SER A 43 -0.22 2.47 -14.88
C SER A 43 -0.75 3.68 -15.64
N GLN A 44 -0.24 4.87 -15.28
CA GLN A 44 -0.46 6.16 -15.97
C GLN A 44 -1.92 6.63 -16.04
N SER A 45 -2.43 7.18 -14.93
CA SER A 45 -3.45 8.21 -15.06
C SER A 45 -2.78 9.56 -15.35
N ASN A 46 -3.19 10.28 -16.38
CA ASN A 46 -2.76 11.67 -16.64
C ASN A 46 -3.32 12.68 -15.61
N HIS A 47 -3.87 12.20 -14.50
CA HIS A 47 -4.40 13.05 -13.46
C HIS A 47 -3.25 13.64 -12.63
N VAL A 48 -3.36 14.93 -12.36
CA VAL A 48 -2.50 15.59 -11.38
C VAL A 48 -2.92 15.08 -10.01
N VAL A 49 -2.04 14.29 -9.40
CA VAL A 49 -2.22 13.77 -8.04
C VAL A 49 -1.38 14.60 -7.09
N THR A 50 -1.94 14.94 -5.93
CA THR A 50 -1.19 15.55 -4.83
C THR A 50 -1.29 14.70 -3.58
N TRP A 51 -0.15 14.36 -3.00
CA TRP A 51 -0.02 13.54 -1.79
C TRP A 51 0.17 14.38 -0.53
N TYR A 52 -0.43 13.88 0.55
CA TYR A 52 -0.38 14.44 1.88
C TYR A 52 -0.21 13.30 2.89
N ARG A 53 0.52 13.56 3.96
CA ARG A 53 0.43 12.75 5.18
C ARG A 53 -0.80 13.22 5.95
N LYS A 54 -1.68 12.35 6.46
CA LYS A 54 -3.00 12.80 6.95
C LYS A 54 -2.94 13.69 8.20
N ASP A 55 -1.86 13.60 8.96
CA ASP A 55 -1.51 14.41 10.12
C ASP A 55 -0.83 15.75 9.74
N ILE A 56 -0.48 15.96 8.47
CA ILE A 56 0.21 17.16 7.98
C ILE A 56 -0.61 17.80 6.85
N GLU A 57 -0.95 19.07 6.98
CA GLU A 57 -1.74 19.78 5.96
C GLU A 57 -0.92 20.15 4.72
N MET A 58 0.40 20.25 4.85
CA MET A 58 1.30 20.55 3.73
C MET A 58 1.49 19.35 2.79
N PRO A 59 1.54 19.58 1.47
CA PRO A 59 1.80 18.53 0.50
C PRO A 59 3.22 17.98 0.68
N ILE A 60 3.38 16.69 0.38
CA ILE A 60 4.70 16.05 0.34
C ILE A 60 5.50 16.68 -0.83
N THR A 61 6.80 16.85 -0.66
CA THR A 61 7.64 17.49 -1.68
C THR A 61 7.68 16.70 -3.00
N THR A 62 7.85 17.40 -4.12
CA THR A 62 8.14 16.81 -5.45
C THR A 62 9.64 16.70 -5.73
N ASP A 63 10.48 17.17 -4.80
CA ASP A 63 11.93 17.07 -4.89
C ASP A 63 12.39 15.62 -4.67
N ASN A 64 12.87 14.99 -5.74
CA ASN A 64 13.34 13.60 -5.72
C ASN A 64 14.66 13.38 -4.98
N SER A 65 15.34 14.46 -4.53
CA SER A 65 16.47 14.34 -3.61
C SER A 65 16.03 14.13 -2.17
N SER A 66 14.77 14.45 -1.85
CA SER A 66 14.18 14.15 -0.55
C SER A 66 13.89 12.65 -0.43
N ARG A 67 14.11 12.10 0.78
CA ARG A 67 13.90 10.68 1.07
C ARG A 67 12.47 10.19 0.79
N VAL A 68 11.48 11.05 1.05
CA VAL A 68 10.07 10.81 0.76
C VAL A 68 9.58 11.92 -0.16
N TYR A 69 9.12 11.55 -1.34
CA TYR A 69 8.69 12.51 -2.36
C TYR A 69 7.56 11.94 -3.20
N GLN A 70 6.77 12.82 -3.81
CA GLN A 70 5.73 12.43 -4.76
C GLN A 70 6.16 12.67 -6.20
N GLN A 71 5.79 11.76 -7.09
CA GLN A 71 6.04 11.87 -8.52
C GLN A 71 4.90 11.19 -9.29
N ALA A 72 4.27 11.91 -10.22
CA ALA A 72 3.07 11.46 -10.93
C ALA A 72 1.97 11.00 -9.94
N ASN A 73 1.51 9.76 -10.04
CA ASN A 73 0.51 9.18 -9.12
C ASN A 73 1.12 8.39 -7.95
N LEU A 74 2.46 8.39 -7.82
CA LEU A 74 3.20 7.58 -6.86
C LEU A 74 3.75 8.43 -5.70
N LEU A 75 3.74 7.84 -4.52
CA LEU A 75 4.50 8.31 -3.36
C LEU A 75 5.69 7.38 -3.15
N TRP A 76 6.89 7.94 -3.15
CA TRP A 76 8.17 7.23 -3.06
C TRP A 76 8.78 7.32 -1.67
N PHE A 77 9.38 6.23 -1.24
CA PHE A 77 10.15 6.12 0.00
C PHE A 77 11.52 5.51 -0.33
N TYR A 78 12.59 6.25 -0.07
CA TYR A 78 13.96 5.83 -0.42
C TYR A 78 14.98 6.21 0.67
N PRO A 79 15.19 5.38 1.71
CA PRO A 79 14.44 4.16 2.06
C PRO A 79 13.24 4.41 3.00
N ALA A 80 12.39 3.40 3.17
CA ALA A 80 11.29 3.39 4.13
C ALA A 80 11.80 3.22 5.59
N LYS A 81 11.19 3.97 6.51
CA LYS A 81 11.47 3.93 7.95
C LYS A 81 10.21 3.60 8.74
N LEU A 82 10.37 3.07 9.96
CA LEU A 82 9.24 2.75 10.84
C LEU A 82 8.31 3.94 11.09
N GLU A 83 8.89 5.13 11.24
CA GLU A 83 8.21 6.43 11.44
C GLU A 83 7.37 6.89 10.24
N ASP A 84 7.55 6.28 9.06
CA ASP A 84 6.76 6.55 7.88
C ASP A 84 5.40 5.83 7.93
N SER A 85 5.23 4.85 8.83
CA SER A 85 3.95 4.15 9.01
C SER A 85 2.85 5.13 9.40
N GLY A 86 1.70 5.02 8.76
CA GLY A 86 0.58 5.92 9.00
C GLY A 86 -0.38 6.01 7.82
N MET A 87 -1.28 6.98 7.93
CA MET A 87 -2.31 7.22 6.92
C MET A 87 -1.89 8.37 6.02
N TYR A 88 -1.92 8.11 4.72
CA TYR A 88 -1.66 9.08 3.66
C TYR A 88 -2.94 9.36 2.91
N ARG A 89 -3.01 10.53 2.30
CA ARG A 89 -4.12 10.95 1.46
C ARG A 89 -3.58 11.41 0.12
N CYS A 90 -4.11 10.86 -0.95
CA CYS A 90 -3.91 11.43 -2.28
C CYS A 90 -5.20 12.14 -2.73
N ILE A 91 -5.03 13.25 -3.45
CA ILE A 91 -6.11 14.03 -4.01
C ILE A 91 -5.92 14.13 -5.52
N TYR A 92 -6.96 13.78 -6.30
CA TYR A 92 -7.00 13.92 -7.75
C TYR A 92 -8.42 14.28 -8.18
N ASN A 93 -8.62 15.23 -9.11
CA ASN A 93 -9.94 15.67 -9.59
C ASN A 93 -10.99 15.87 -8.47
N SER A 94 -10.60 16.47 -7.34
CA SER A 94 -11.43 16.65 -6.13
C SER A 94 -11.83 15.36 -5.39
N THR A 95 -11.43 14.17 -5.86
CA THR A 95 -11.54 12.90 -5.14
C THR A 95 -10.40 12.79 -4.14
N ARG A 96 -10.72 12.38 -2.91
CA ARG A 96 -9.75 12.09 -1.85
C ARG A 96 -9.72 10.58 -1.64
N VAL A 97 -8.54 9.98 -1.65
CA VAL A 97 -8.36 8.56 -1.38
C VAL A 97 -7.37 8.39 -0.24
N ASN A 98 -7.80 7.69 0.80
CA ASN A 98 -6.96 7.37 1.94
C ASN A 98 -6.19 6.06 1.67
N LYS A 99 -4.91 6.04 2.03
CA LYS A 99 -4.01 4.89 1.93
C LYS A 99 -3.36 4.65 3.28
N SER A 100 -3.22 3.40 3.68
CA SER A 100 -2.50 3.03 4.89
C SER A 100 -1.13 2.48 4.51
N LEU A 101 -0.08 2.96 5.17
CA LEU A 101 1.27 2.44 5.02
C LEU A 101 1.71 1.82 6.34
N ILE A 102 2.21 0.59 6.27
CA ILE A 102 2.81 -0.12 7.40
C ILE A 102 4.25 -0.48 7.02
N VAL A 103 5.22 0.10 7.74
CA VAL A 103 6.63 -0.26 7.64
C VAL A 103 6.98 -1.20 8.78
N PHE A 104 7.51 -2.38 8.46
CA PHE A 104 7.74 -3.44 9.45
C PHE A 104 9.20 -3.88 9.52
N GLU A 105 9.60 -4.42 10.67
CA GLU A 105 10.92 -5.06 10.84
C GLU A 105 10.84 -6.56 10.57
N ASN A 106 11.98 -7.17 10.25
CA ASN A 106 12.08 -8.62 10.17
C ASN A 106 11.84 -9.27 11.54
N SER A 107 11.35 -10.50 11.53
CA SER A 107 11.23 -11.27 12.75
C SER A 107 12.62 -11.58 13.34
N ILE A 108 12.71 -11.66 14.66
CA ILE A 108 13.97 -11.87 15.38
C ILE A 108 14.71 -13.09 14.83
N GLY A 109 15.98 -12.89 14.43
CA GLY A 109 16.85 -13.95 13.90
C GLY A 109 16.52 -14.40 12.47
N LEU A 110 15.64 -13.69 11.74
CA LEU A 110 15.25 -14.04 10.37
C LEU A 110 15.49 -12.87 9.41
N CYS A 111 15.68 -13.20 8.12
CA CYS A 111 15.79 -12.23 7.04
C CYS A 111 14.44 -11.80 6.45
N PHE A 112 13.33 -12.21 7.07
CA PHE A 112 11.96 -11.88 6.65
C PHE A 112 11.06 -11.73 7.88
N ASN A 113 9.87 -11.15 7.68
CA ASN A 113 8.83 -11.09 8.69
C ASN A 113 7.81 -12.21 8.48
N LYS A 114 7.60 -13.06 9.50
CA LYS A 114 6.69 -14.21 9.43
C LYS A 114 5.21 -13.83 9.25
N GLY A 115 4.81 -12.64 9.66
CA GLY A 115 3.43 -12.13 9.53
C GLY A 115 3.18 -11.38 8.21
N MET A 116 4.23 -11.09 7.43
CA MET A 116 4.14 -10.31 6.19
C MET A 116 4.63 -11.17 5.02
N VAL A 117 3.84 -12.20 4.68
CA VAL A 117 4.17 -13.18 3.64
C VAL A 117 3.17 -13.08 2.49
N PHE A 118 3.68 -13.01 1.25
CA PHE A 118 2.87 -13.08 0.05
C PHE A 118 2.60 -14.54 -0.32
N GLU A 119 1.42 -15.03 0.04
CA GLU A 119 1.01 -16.39 -0.29
C GLU A 119 0.79 -16.56 -1.80
N GLN A 120 1.51 -17.51 -2.40
CA GLN A 120 1.32 -17.93 -3.78
C GLN A 120 0.99 -19.42 -3.80
N LYS A 121 -0.17 -19.78 -4.37
CA LYS A 121 -0.63 -21.17 -4.46
C LYS A 121 -0.24 -21.76 -5.81
N ILE A 122 0.43 -22.91 -5.78
CA ILE A 122 0.87 -23.65 -6.95
C ILE A 122 0.29 -25.07 -6.84
N LEU A 123 -0.34 -25.56 -7.91
CA LEU A 123 -0.83 -26.92 -7.98
C LEU A 123 0.34 -27.88 -8.17
N LEU A 124 0.44 -28.93 -7.35
CA LEU A 124 1.57 -29.86 -7.32
C LEU A 124 1.76 -30.64 -8.64
N GLU A 125 0.71 -30.79 -9.42
CA GLU A 125 0.71 -31.49 -10.71
C GLU A 125 1.42 -30.71 -11.83
N TYR A 126 1.69 -29.41 -11.60
CA TYR A 126 2.28 -28.52 -12.59
C TYR A 126 3.59 -27.92 -12.08
N ASN A 127 4.56 -27.75 -12.98
CA ASN A 127 5.71 -26.88 -12.71
C ASN A 127 5.19 -25.46 -12.48
N GLY A 128 5.31 -24.97 -11.24
CA GLY A 128 4.90 -23.62 -10.88
C GLY A 128 6.02 -22.61 -11.00
N LYS A 129 5.63 -21.35 -11.24
CA LYS A 129 6.52 -20.21 -11.23
C LYS A 129 6.17 -19.30 -10.06
N LEU A 130 7.14 -19.05 -9.19
CA LEU A 130 7.04 -17.98 -8.19
C LEU A 130 7.33 -16.63 -8.86
N THR A 131 6.50 -15.64 -8.56
CA THR A 131 6.69 -14.27 -9.05
C THR A 131 6.97 -13.35 -7.87
N CYS A 132 7.95 -12.46 -8.00
CA CYS A 132 8.18 -11.42 -7.00
C CYS A 132 7.17 -10.29 -7.26
N PRO A 133 6.22 -10.03 -6.34
CA PRO A 133 5.16 -9.06 -6.56
C PRO A 133 5.70 -7.62 -6.50
N ASP A 134 4.90 -6.67 -6.98
CA ASP A 134 5.08 -5.22 -6.77
C ASP A 134 6.39 -4.58 -7.28
N LEU A 135 7.06 -5.23 -8.24
CA LEU A 135 8.28 -4.69 -8.85
C LEU A 135 8.05 -3.66 -9.97
N GLN A 136 6.81 -3.47 -10.42
CA GLN A 136 6.49 -2.73 -11.65
C GLN A 136 7.04 -1.29 -11.66
N ASN A 137 6.99 -0.61 -10.51
CA ASN A 137 7.43 0.78 -10.40
C ASN A 137 8.97 0.93 -10.35
N PHE A 138 9.71 -0.15 -10.07
CA PHE A 138 11.17 -0.13 -9.98
C PHE A 138 11.87 -0.47 -11.29
N ARG A 139 11.10 -0.61 -12.38
CA ARG A 139 11.62 -0.95 -13.69
C ARG A 139 11.98 0.33 -14.46
N ASN A 140 13.25 0.44 -14.87
CA ASN A 140 13.72 1.56 -15.69
C ASN A 140 13.34 1.42 -17.18
N ASP A 141 13.31 0.18 -17.69
CA ASP A 141 12.94 -0.17 -19.06
C ASP A 141 12.05 -1.41 -19.03
N GLU A 142 10.88 -1.34 -19.68
CA GLU A 142 9.91 -2.44 -19.76
C GLU A 142 10.52 -3.76 -20.24
N ASN A 143 11.57 -3.71 -21.06
CA ASN A 143 12.23 -4.88 -21.61
C ASN A 143 13.46 -5.35 -20.81
N ALA A 144 13.95 -4.55 -19.85
CA ALA A 144 15.11 -4.93 -19.06
C ALA A 144 14.76 -6.04 -18.05
N PRO A 145 15.56 -7.12 -17.97
CA PRO A 145 15.35 -8.14 -16.95
C PRO A 145 15.71 -7.57 -15.56
N PHE A 146 14.90 -7.89 -14.55
CA PHE A 146 15.29 -7.63 -13.17
C PHE A 146 16.42 -8.59 -12.77
N ALA A 147 17.48 -8.07 -12.17
CA ALA A 147 18.50 -8.89 -11.52
C ALA A 147 17.94 -9.41 -10.18
N LEU A 148 17.13 -10.47 -10.24
CA LEU A 148 16.51 -11.10 -9.06
C LEU A 148 17.34 -12.28 -8.57
N GLN A 149 17.54 -12.34 -7.25
CA GLN A 149 18.11 -13.49 -6.57
C GLN A 149 17.08 -14.07 -5.61
N TRP A 150 16.83 -15.37 -5.74
CA TRP A 150 15.86 -16.09 -4.92
C TRP A 150 16.54 -16.83 -3.78
N TYR A 151 15.94 -16.74 -2.60
CA TYR A 151 16.41 -17.43 -1.39
C TYR A 151 15.32 -18.37 -0.89
N LYS A 152 15.73 -19.56 -0.45
CA LYS A 152 14.86 -20.53 0.21
C LYS A 152 15.43 -20.80 1.59
N VAL A 153 14.66 -20.52 2.63
CA VAL A 153 15.00 -20.92 3.99
C VAL A 153 14.57 -22.36 4.16
N SER A 154 15.54 -23.26 4.32
CA SER A 154 15.26 -24.65 4.71
C SER A 154 14.99 -24.68 6.22
N PRO A 155 13.81 -25.13 6.67
CA PRO A 155 13.57 -25.33 8.10
C PRO A 155 14.30 -26.60 8.57
N PHE A 156 15.60 -26.46 8.84
CA PHE A 156 16.54 -27.46 9.38
C PHE A 156 16.76 -28.75 8.54
N PRO A 157 17.92 -29.44 8.73
CA PRO A 157 18.27 -30.69 8.05
C PRO A 157 17.53 -31.91 8.59
#